data_AF-A0A1B6J3Q2-F1
#
_entry.id   AF-A0A1B6J3Q2-F1
#
_cell.length_a   1.000
_cell.length_b   1.000
_cell.length_c   1.000
_cell.angle_alpha   90.00
_cell.angle_beta   90.00
_cell.angle_gamma   90.00
#
_symmetry.space_group_name_H-M   'P 1'
#
loop_
_entity.id
_entity.type
_entity.pdbx_description
1 polymer ?
#
loop_
_entity_poly.entity_id
_entity_poly.type
_entity_poly.pdbx_seq_one_letter_code
_entity_poly.pdbx_strand_id
1 'polypeptide(L)'
;MKNKPLRHKESNTFKFQPFSERISNVDIDVFHRVGHLNENEEEDSLTFFYKTLQKYNDLNLSKSYERLKKNIGYDVQTLPQLLVQKRRLVDVLSQCLGEVDSLSLQPCLELVVALAQDLRQEFYPFYPELLTKILNLLHTKDADQLEWAFTCLAYLFKYLWRFLVRDLGDVFEQLLPLLSSSRPQYVNNFAAESFAFVARKVKDKRNFLKLILKNLKKTKDGVSGCGNLLSEVVCGV
;
A
#
# COMPACT_ATOMS: atom_id res chain seq x y z
N MET A 1 -16.17 -22.31 -22.37
CA MET A 1 -14.73 -22.20 -22.06
C MET A 1 -14.22 -23.60 -21.69
N LYS A 2 -13.19 -24.13 -22.36
CA LYS A 2 -12.64 -25.45 -21.99
C LYS A 2 -11.91 -25.33 -20.65
N ASN A 3 -12.25 -26.16 -19.67
CA ASN A 3 -11.53 -26.25 -18.40
C ASN A 3 -10.08 -26.67 -18.70
N LYS A 4 -9.10 -25.87 -18.25
CA LYS A 4 -7.68 -26.19 -18.40
C LYS A 4 -7.39 -27.48 -17.61
N PRO A 5 -6.67 -28.47 -18.19
CA PRO A 5 -6.41 -29.74 -17.53
C PRO A 5 -5.51 -29.56 -16.29
N LEU A 6 -6.00 -30.00 -15.13
CA LEU A 6 -5.29 -29.93 -13.84
C LEU A 6 -4.08 -30.89 -13.76
N ARG A 7 -4.08 -31.95 -14.58
CA ARG A 7 -3.13 -33.08 -14.52
C ARG A 7 -1.67 -32.74 -14.85
N HIS A 8 -1.42 -31.62 -15.53
CA HIS A 8 -0.06 -31.14 -15.84
C HIS A 8 0.52 -30.22 -14.74
N LYS A 9 -0.23 -29.91 -13.67
CA LYS A 9 0.25 -29.03 -12.59
C LYS A 9 1.23 -29.72 -11.62
N GLU A 10 1.24 -31.05 -11.56
CA GLU A 10 2.00 -31.80 -10.55
C GLU A 10 3.47 -32.08 -10.93
N SER A 11 3.84 -32.01 -12.22
CA SER A 11 5.19 -32.42 -12.67
C SER A 11 6.10 -31.28 -13.16
N ASN A 12 5.59 -30.05 -13.31
CA ASN A 12 6.36 -28.93 -13.82
C ASN A 12 6.50 -27.80 -12.78
N THR A 13 7.65 -27.77 -12.11
CA THR A 13 7.99 -26.79 -11.06
C THR A 13 8.02 -25.35 -11.58
N PHE A 14 8.45 -25.13 -12.83
CA PHE A 14 8.55 -23.80 -13.44
C PHE A 14 7.60 -23.68 -14.62
N LYS A 15 6.56 -22.87 -14.46
CA LYS A 15 5.55 -22.64 -15.50
C LYS A 15 5.34 -21.15 -15.72
N PHE A 16 5.04 -20.78 -16.95
CA PHE A 16 4.59 -19.44 -17.27
C PHE A 16 3.23 -19.19 -16.61
N GLN A 17 3.16 -18.13 -15.80
CA GLN A 17 1.92 -17.65 -15.21
C GLN A 17 1.53 -16.34 -15.91
N PRO A 18 0.39 -16.27 -16.60
CA PRO A 18 -0.04 -15.04 -17.26
C PRO A 18 -0.37 -13.97 -16.22
N PHE A 19 -0.22 -12.70 -16.59
CA PHE A 19 -0.51 -11.54 -15.74
C PHE A 19 -1.85 -11.64 -15.00
N SER A 20 -2.92 -12.03 -15.69
CA SER A 20 -4.25 -12.18 -15.08
C SER A 20 -4.28 -13.22 -13.96
N GLU A 21 -3.53 -14.32 -14.10
CA GLU A 21 -3.41 -15.37 -13.08
C GLU A 21 -2.45 -14.95 -11.96
N ARG A 22 -1.43 -14.14 -12.26
CA ARG A 22 -0.54 -13.58 -11.23
C ARG A 22 -1.29 -12.60 -10.34
N ILE A 23 -2.02 -11.65 -10.93
CA ILE A 23 -2.82 -10.65 -10.22
C ILE A 23 -3.98 -11.29 -9.44
N SER A 24 -4.66 -12.30 -9.99
CA SER A 24 -5.72 -12.99 -9.24
C SER A 24 -5.21 -13.75 -8.00
N ASN A 25 -3.92 -14.08 -7.98
CA ASN A 25 -3.28 -14.80 -6.88
C ASN A 25 -2.59 -13.85 -5.89
N VAL A 26 -2.55 -12.55 -6.18
CA VAL A 26 -2.08 -11.54 -5.22
C VAL A 26 -3.15 -11.40 -4.14
N ASP A 27 -2.86 -11.90 -2.96
CA ASP A 27 -3.71 -11.79 -1.78
C ASP A 27 -3.04 -10.87 -0.76
N ILE A 28 -3.64 -9.68 -0.54
CA ILE A 28 -3.08 -8.62 0.30
C ILE A 28 -3.88 -8.58 1.60
N ASP A 29 -3.84 -9.68 2.34
CA ASP A 29 -4.46 -9.75 3.66
C ASP A 29 -3.53 -9.24 4.77
N VAL A 30 -3.23 -7.94 4.69
CA VAL A 30 -2.40 -7.25 5.68
C VAL A 30 -3.13 -7.07 7.03
N PHE A 31 -4.45 -7.21 7.04
CA PHE A 31 -5.30 -6.95 8.21
C PHE A 31 -5.44 -8.18 9.10
N HIS A 32 -5.39 -9.41 8.56
CA HIS A 32 -5.41 -10.65 9.33
C HIS A 32 -4.05 -11.35 9.43
N ARG A 33 -2.97 -10.76 8.87
CA ARG A 33 -1.60 -11.29 9.02
C ARG A 33 -1.24 -11.45 10.51
N VAL A 34 -1.05 -12.71 10.92
CA VAL A 34 -0.42 -13.08 12.19
C VAL A 34 1.09 -13.10 11.99
N GLY A 35 1.81 -12.23 12.69
CA GLY A 35 3.27 -12.19 12.63
C GLY A 35 3.88 -13.49 13.16
N HIS A 36 4.98 -13.93 12.56
CA HIS A 36 5.74 -15.07 13.08
C HIS A 36 6.40 -14.72 14.42
N LEU A 37 6.62 -15.72 15.29
CA LEU A 37 7.32 -15.53 16.56
C LEU A 37 8.70 -14.88 16.38
N ASN A 38 9.38 -15.16 15.26
CA ASN A 38 10.68 -14.57 14.92
C ASN A 38 10.59 -13.08 14.49
N GLU A 39 9.39 -12.55 14.23
CA GLU A 39 9.17 -11.11 14.01
C GLU A 39 9.00 -10.37 15.36
N ASN A 40 8.66 -11.10 16.42
CA ASN A 40 8.59 -10.59 17.79
C ASN A 40 9.98 -10.65 18.44
N GLU A 41 10.94 -9.91 17.89
CA GLU A 41 12.19 -9.65 18.60
C GLU A 41 11.88 -8.61 19.69
N GLU A 42 11.62 -9.12 20.89
CA GLU A 42 11.26 -8.36 22.11
C GLU A 42 12.39 -7.43 22.61
N GLU A 43 13.58 -7.43 22.00
CA GLU A 43 14.78 -6.79 22.55
C GLU A 43 15.27 -5.48 21.90
N ASP A 44 14.78 -5.08 20.73
CA ASP A 44 15.43 -3.96 20.05
C ASP A 44 14.67 -2.64 20.13
N SER A 45 15.28 -1.67 20.82
CA SER A 45 15.03 -0.22 20.78
C SER A 45 15.10 0.42 19.37
N LEU A 46 15.28 -0.41 18.34
CA LEU A 46 15.39 -0.02 16.94
C LEU A 46 14.00 0.23 16.33
N THR A 47 13.95 1.23 15.46
CA THR A 47 12.75 1.59 14.70
C THR A 47 12.43 0.55 13.63
N PHE A 48 11.14 0.42 13.26
CA PHE A 48 10.74 -0.43 12.14
C PHE A 48 11.46 -0.01 10.85
N PHE A 49 11.62 1.30 10.64
CA PHE A 49 12.36 1.86 9.50
C PHE A 49 13.79 1.34 9.43
N TYR A 50 14.52 1.34 10.56
CA TYR A 50 15.90 0.83 10.59
C TYR A 50 15.95 -0.68 10.37
N LYS A 51 15.05 -1.45 10.98
CA LYS A 51 14.95 -2.90 10.75
C LYS A 51 14.70 -3.23 9.28
N THR A 52 13.79 -2.49 8.62
CA THR A 52 13.55 -2.61 7.17
C THR A 52 14.78 -2.24 6.36
N LEU A 53 15.51 -1.19 6.73
CA LEU A 53 16.76 -0.81 6.08
C LEU A 53 17.82 -1.90 6.21
N GLN A 54 17.96 -2.52 7.38
CA GLN A 54 18.90 -3.64 7.60
C GLN A 54 18.53 -4.85 6.76
N LYS A 55 17.25 -5.27 6.77
CA LYS A 55 16.73 -6.34 5.90
C LYS A 55 17.16 -6.13 4.45
N TYR A 56 16.99 -4.92 3.92
CA TYR A 56 17.34 -4.65 2.52
C TYR A 56 18.83 -4.42 2.27
N ASN A 57 19.62 -4.08 3.29
CA ASN A 57 21.08 -4.11 3.17
C ASN A 57 21.60 -5.52 2.87
N ASP A 58 20.91 -6.54 3.38
CA ASP A 58 21.29 -7.94 3.17
C ASP A 58 20.69 -8.51 1.87
N LEU A 59 19.47 -8.08 1.51
CA LEU A 59 18.73 -8.63 0.37
C LEU A 59 18.99 -7.92 -0.97
N ASN A 60 19.44 -6.66 -0.99
CA ASN A 60 19.51 -5.86 -2.21
C ASN A 60 20.89 -5.20 -2.39
N LEU A 61 21.58 -5.57 -3.48
CA LEU A 61 22.90 -5.06 -3.86
C LEU A 61 22.86 -4.23 -5.15
N SER A 62 21.67 -3.76 -5.56
CA SER A 62 21.54 -2.94 -6.76
C SER A 62 22.10 -1.53 -6.54
N LYS A 63 22.66 -0.94 -7.60
CA LYS A 63 23.17 0.45 -7.57
C LYS A 63 22.09 1.47 -7.17
N SER A 64 20.84 1.19 -7.53
CA SER A 64 19.70 2.04 -7.23
C SER A 64 19.34 1.98 -5.74
N TYR A 65 19.38 0.79 -5.14
CA TYR A 65 19.26 0.64 -3.70
C TYR A 65 20.46 1.23 -2.94
N GLU A 66 21.71 1.03 -3.41
CA GLU A 66 22.88 1.65 -2.79
C GLU A 66 22.76 3.18 -2.73
N ARG A 67 22.23 3.79 -3.80
CA ARG A 67 21.94 5.23 -3.84
C ARG A 67 20.87 5.63 -2.83
N LEU A 68 19.77 4.87 -2.76
CA LEU A 68 18.72 5.08 -1.77
C LEU A 68 19.28 5.01 -0.34
N LYS A 69 20.03 3.95 -0.02
CA LYS A 69 20.71 3.77 1.27
C LYS A 69 21.64 4.93 1.60
N LYS A 70 22.46 5.36 0.64
CA LYS A 70 23.37 6.50 0.82
C LYS A 70 22.62 7.79 1.12
N ASN A 71 21.50 8.03 0.43
CA ASN A 71 20.67 9.20 0.63
C ASN A 71 19.92 9.16 1.98
N ILE A 72 19.55 7.97 2.46
CA ILE A 72 18.95 7.78 3.79
C ILE A 72 19.99 8.06 4.89
N GLY A 73 21.22 7.62 4.75
CA GLY A 73 22.26 7.81 5.77
C GLY A 73 22.13 6.83 6.95
N TYR A 74 22.88 7.08 8.02
CA TYR A 74 23.06 6.11 9.13
C TYR A 74 22.30 6.47 10.40
N ASP A 75 21.97 7.75 10.59
CA ASP A 75 21.34 8.26 11.81
C ASP A 75 19.84 7.97 11.83
N VAL A 76 19.36 6.75 11.55
CA VAL A 76 17.91 6.44 11.46
C VAL A 76 17.49 5.31 12.41
N GLN A 77 18.34 4.97 13.37
CA GLN A 77 18.19 3.82 14.25
C GLN A 77 17.06 4.03 15.27
N THR A 78 17.02 5.22 15.87
CA THR A 78 16.12 5.54 16.98
C THR A 78 14.99 6.46 16.55
N LEU A 79 13.86 6.41 17.27
CA LEU A 79 12.70 7.25 16.97
C LEU A 79 13.00 8.77 17.04
N PRO A 80 13.75 9.29 18.04
CA PRO A 80 14.12 10.70 18.07
C PRO A 80 14.90 11.13 16.83
N GLN A 81 15.81 10.28 16.35
CA GLN A 81 16.53 10.56 15.12
C GLN A 81 15.57 10.64 13.93
N LEU A 82 14.65 9.69 13.76
CA LEU A 82 13.65 9.74 12.68
C LEU A 82 12.82 11.02 12.73
N LEU A 83 12.39 11.44 13.92
CA LEU A 83 11.56 12.65 14.11
C LEU A 83 12.27 13.93 13.66
N VAL A 84 13.57 14.07 13.95
CA VAL A 84 14.36 15.24 13.55
C VAL A 84 14.48 15.35 12.04
N GLN A 85 14.59 14.22 11.33
CA GLN A 85 14.86 14.19 9.90
C GLN A 85 13.66 13.77 9.04
N LYS A 86 12.46 13.66 9.62
CA LYS A 86 11.25 13.14 8.95
C LYS A 86 11.00 13.76 7.57
N ARG A 87 11.17 15.08 7.42
CA ARG A 87 11.00 15.76 6.14
C ARG A 87 12.02 15.28 5.10
N ARG A 88 13.31 15.24 5.49
CA ARG A 88 14.40 14.79 4.62
C ARG A 88 14.19 13.35 4.16
N LEU A 89 13.79 12.45 5.07
CA LEU A 89 13.52 11.05 4.71
C LEU A 89 12.34 10.93 3.75
N VAL A 90 11.26 11.68 3.98
CA VAL A 90 10.13 11.75 3.05
C VAL A 90 10.56 12.23 1.68
N ASP A 91 11.39 13.28 1.60
CA ASP A 91 11.88 13.81 0.32
C ASP A 91 12.73 12.75 -0.43
N VAL A 92 13.59 12.02 0.28
CA VAL A 92 14.40 10.93 -0.30
C VAL A 92 13.52 9.78 -0.83
N LEU A 93 12.52 9.35 -0.05
CA LEU A 93 11.59 8.30 -0.46
C LEU A 93 10.71 8.78 -1.63
N SER A 94 10.21 10.02 -1.57
CA SER A 94 9.41 10.64 -2.63
C SER A 94 10.19 10.72 -3.95
N GLN A 95 11.49 11.03 -3.89
CA GLN A 95 12.38 10.96 -5.05
C GLN A 95 12.51 9.54 -5.60
N CYS A 96 12.78 8.56 -4.74
CA CYS A 96 12.95 7.16 -5.17
C CYS A 96 11.67 6.60 -5.80
N LEU A 97 10.49 6.88 -5.24
CA LEU A 97 9.21 6.54 -5.87
C LEU A 97 9.01 7.24 -7.23
N GLY A 98 9.59 8.42 -7.43
CA GLY A 98 9.53 9.17 -8.68
C GLY A 98 10.46 8.65 -9.77
N GLU A 99 11.56 7.99 -9.42
CA GLU A 99 12.49 7.37 -10.39
C GLU A 99 11.90 6.08 -11.01
N VAL A 100 10.97 5.42 -10.33
CA VAL A 100 10.27 4.19 -10.77
C VAL A 100 11.26 3.08 -11.20
N ASP A 101 12.41 3.00 -10.53
CA ASP A 101 13.39 1.95 -10.80
C ASP A 101 12.99 0.66 -10.08
N SER A 102 12.67 -0.38 -10.86
CA SER A 102 12.19 -1.68 -10.37
C SER A 102 13.13 -2.34 -9.36
N LEU A 103 14.44 -2.06 -9.42
CA LEU A 103 15.42 -2.66 -8.50
C LEU A 103 15.40 -2.06 -7.10
N SER A 104 14.86 -0.85 -6.94
CA SER A 104 14.78 -0.15 -5.64
C SER A 104 13.36 0.17 -5.19
N LEU A 105 12.37 -0.10 -6.04
CA LEU A 105 10.99 0.26 -5.77
C LEU A 105 10.40 -0.53 -4.59
N GLN A 106 10.63 -1.84 -4.53
CA GLN A 106 10.18 -2.68 -3.42
C GLN A 106 10.74 -2.20 -2.07
N PRO A 107 12.07 -2.03 -1.89
CA PRO A 107 12.59 -1.50 -0.63
C PRO A 107 12.06 -0.11 -0.31
N CYS A 108 11.92 0.76 -1.31
CA CYS A 108 11.38 2.10 -1.09
C CYS A 108 9.94 2.07 -0.55
N LEU A 109 9.07 1.24 -1.12
CA LEU A 109 7.69 1.09 -0.67
C LEU A 109 7.61 0.51 0.74
N GLU A 110 8.41 -0.50 1.07
CA GLU A 110 8.47 -1.04 2.43
C GLU A 110 9.03 -0.03 3.45
N LEU A 111 10.02 0.79 3.06
CA LEU A 111 10.54 1.86 3.91
C LEU A 111 9.52 2.97 4.17
N VAL A 112 8.67 3.30 3.18
CA VAL A 112 7.53 4.23 3.37
C VAL A 112 6.55 3.68 4.41
N VAL A 113 6.22 2.39 4.30
CA VAL A 113 5.35 1.71 5.28
C VAL A 113 5.95 1.74 6.68
N ALA A 114 7.24 1.40 6.80
CA ALA A 114 7.94 1.38 8.09
C ALA A 114 8.01 2.78 8.72
N LEU A 115 8.29 3.82 7.91
CA LEU A 115 8.30 5.20 8.37
C LEU A 115 6.91 5.64 8.88
N ALA A 116 5.84 5.26 8.18
CA ALA A 116 4.48 5.55 8.60
C ALA A 116 4.10 4.83 9.91
N GLN A 117 4.58 3.60 10.09
CA GLN A 117 4.36 2.80 11.29
C GLN A 117 5.05 3.41 12.53
N ASP A 118 6.29 3.87 12.38
CA ASP A 118 7.06 4.52 13.44
C ASP A 118 6.50 5.91 13.79
N LEU A 119 6.28 6.77 12.78
CA LEU A 119 5.97 8.19 12.99
C LEU A 119 4.47 8.47 13.19
N ARG A 120 3.58 7.63 12.65
CA ARG A 120 2.11 7.76 12.75
C ARG A 120 1.58 9.17 12.48
N GLN A 121 1.23 9.92 13.53
CA GLN A 121 0.70 11.28 13.42
C GLN A 121 1.70 12.22 12.75
N GLU A 122 2.99 12.06 13.04
CA GLU A 122 4.06 12.89 12.49
C GLU A 122 4.33 12.60 11.01
N PHE A 123 3.87 11.44 10.50
CA PHE A 123 3.92 11.09 9.08
C PHE A 123 2.75 11.70 8.30
N TYR A 124 1.58 11.84 8.92
CA TYR A 124 0.34 12.19 8.25
C TYR A 124 0.38 13.47 7.40
N PRO A 125 1.09 14.55 7.77
CA PRO A 125 1.25 15.73 6.92
C PRO A 125 1.89 15.44 5.54
N PHE A 126 2.67 14.36 5.43
CA PHE A 126 3.35 13.93 4.21
C PHE A 126 2.56 12.90 3.40
N TYR A 127 1.49 12.35 3.98
CA TYR A 127 0.69 11.29 3.36
C TYR A 127 0.14 11.68 1.98
N PRO A 128 -0.45 12.87 1.75
CA PRO A 128 -1.01 13.21 0.44
C PRO A 128 0.05 13.25 -0.69
N GLU A 129 1.26 13.75 -0.38
CA GLU A 129 2.38 13.80 -1.33
C GLU A 129 2.80 12.39 -1.75
N LEU A 130 3.07 11.52 -0.77
CA LEU A 130 3.50 10.15 -1.01
C LEU A 130 2.39 9.30 -1.64
N LEU A 131 1.14 9.48 -1.21
CA LEU A 131 -0.02 8.81 -1.81
C LEU A 131 -0.07 9.07 -3.31
N THR A 132 0.06 10.33 -3.73
CA THR A 132 0.04 10.70 -5.15
C THR A 132 1.13 9.96 -5.95
N LYS A 133 2.35 9.86 -5.39
CA LYS A 133 3.44 9.09 -6.02
C LYS A 133 3.09 7.60 -6.12
N ILE A 134 2.58 7.01 -5.05
CA ILE A 134 2.20 5.59 -5.01
C ILE A 134 1.07 5.28 -6.00
N LEU A 135 0.06 6.15 -6.11
CA LEU A 135 -1.03 5.96 -7.07
C LEU A 135 -0.54 6.03 -8.53
N ASN A 136 0.50 6.81 -8.81
CA ASN A 136 1.11 6.83 -10.14
C ASN A 136 1.77 5.50 -10.50
N LEU A 137 2.29 4.75 -9.53
CA LEU A 137 2.88 3.43 -9.74
C LEU A 137 1.87 2.38 -10.20
N LEU A 138 0.57 2.62 -10.02
CA LEU A 138 -0.49 1.68 -10.43
C LEU A 138 -0.73 1.64 -11.95
N HIS A 139 -0.10 2.54 -12.72
CA HIS A 139 -0.22 2.58 -14.18
C HIS A 139 0.80 1.65 -14.86
N THR A 140 0.75 0.36 -14.52
CA THR A 140 1.68 -0.64 -15.06
C THR A 140 0.98 -1.97 -15.36
N LYS A 141 1.63 -2.83 -16.13
CA LYS A 141 1.28 -4.25 -16.30
C LYS A 141 2.28 -5.20 -15.62
N ASP A 142 3.18 -4.64 -14.82
CA ASP A 142 4.06 -5.41 -13.95
C ASP A 142 3.28 -5.83 -12.70
N ALA A 143 3.13 -7.14 -12.51
CA ALA A 143 2.36 -7.69 -11.40
C ALA A 143 3.06 -7.54 -10.05
N ASP A 144 4.39 -7.60 -10.02
CA ASP A 144 5.16 -7.49 -8.78
C ASP A 144 5.13 -6.04 -8.29
N GLN A 145 5.31 -5.07 -9.19
CA GLN A 145 5.13 -3.65 -8.86
C GLN A 145 3.73 -3.36 -8.31
N LEU A 146 2.68 -3.92 -8.93
CA LEU A 146 1.31 -3.75 -8.45
C LEU A 146 1.14 -4.34 -7.05
N GLU A 147 1.63 -5.56 -6.82
CA GLU A 147 1.61 -6.22 -5.51
C GLU A 147 2.31 -5.36 -4.44
N TRP A 148 3.50 -4.84 -4.73
CA TRP A 148 4.24 -3.99 -3.78
C TRP A 148 3.51 -2.68 -3.48
N ALA A 149 2.98 -2.01 -4.51
CA ALA A 149 2.29 -0.73 -4.36
C ALA A 149 0.97 -0.91 -3.59
N PHE A 150 0.22 -1.95 -3.91
CA PHE A 150 -1.00 -2.32 -3.20
C PHE A 150 -0.70 -2.71 -1.75
N THR A 151 0.30 -3.55 -1.50
CA THR A 151 0.73 -3.90 -0.14
C THR A 151 1.09 -2.65 0.67
N CYS A 152 1.82 -1.71 0.06
CA CYS A 152 2.13 -0.42 0.67
C CYS A 152 0.87 0.36 1.05
N LEU A 153 -0.09 0.51 0.13
CA LEU A 153 -1.36 1.19 0.40
C LEU A 153 -2.17 0.53 1.54
N ALA A 154 -2.25 -0.80 1.56
CA ALA A 154 -2.95 -1.54 2.61
C ALA A 154 -2.33 -1.29 4.00
N TYR A 155 -0.99 -1.33 4.11
CA TYR A 155 -0.32 -0.99 5.36
C TYR A 155 -0.46 0.49 5.75
N LEU A 156 -0.42 1.41 4.79
CA LEU A 156 -0.67 2.83 5.07
C LEU A 156 -2.09 3.04 5.64
N PHE A 157 -3.10 2.38 5.05
CA PHE A 157 -4.46 2.39 5.60
C PHE A 157 -4.50 1.75 6.99
N LYS A 158 -3.80 0.64 7.22
CA LYS A 158 -3.70 -0.03 8.52
C LYS A 158 -3.10 0.87 9.61
N TYR A 159 -2.03 1.59 9.32
CA TYR A 159 -1.34 2.40 10.34
C TYR A 159 -1.94 3.79 10.52
N LEU A 160 -2.54 4.37 9.47
CA LEU A 160 -3.06 5.73 9.50
C LEU A 160 -4.59 5.81 9.66
N TRP A 161 -5.30 4.67 9.82
CA TRP A 161 -6.77 4.63 9.83
C TRP A 161 -7.45 5.66 10.73
N ARG A 162 -6.87 5.96 11.91
CA ARG A 162 -7.44 6.94 12.86
C ARG A 162 -7.50 8.34 12.26
N PHE A 163 -6.47 8.72 11.51
CA PHE A 163 -6.37 10.02 10.84
C PHE A 163 -7.25 10.02 9.57
N LEU A 164 -7.23 8.92 8.81
CA LEU A 164 -8.06 8.78 7.61
C LEU A 164 -9.55 8.85 7.90
N VAL A 165 -10.01 8.26 9.02
CA VAL A 165 -11.42 8.34 9.44
C VAL A 165 -11.81 9.76 9.86
N ARG A 166 -10.88 10.54 10.43
CA ARG A 166 -11.13 11.92 10.82
C ARG A 166 -11.31 12.81 9.60
N ASP A 167 -10.47 12.63 8.58
CA ASP A 167 -10.41 13.47 7.38
C ASP A 167 -11.03 12.76 6.16
N LEU A 168 -12.07 11.94 6.41
CA LEU A 168 -12.64 10.99 5.46
C LEU A 168 -13.12 11.61 4.15
N GLY A 169 -13.59 12.87 4.19
CA GLY A 169 -14.01 13.63 3.01
C GLY A 169 -12.89 13.74 1.98
N ASP A 170 -11.76 14.30 2.40
CA ASP A 170 -10.61 14.55 1.54
C ASP A 170 -9.93 13.26 1.11
N VAL A 171 -9.86 12.26 2.00
CA VAL A 171 -9.32 10.94 1.70
C VAL A 171 -10.17 10.24 0.64
N PHE A 172 -11.50 10.29 0.78
CA PHE A 172 -12.39 9.66 -0.19
C PHE A 172 -12.29 10.33 -1.55
N GLU A 173 -12.22 11.67 -1.61
CA GLU A 173 -12.02 12.39 -2.88
C GLU A 173 -10.69 12.01 -3.57
N GLN A 174 -9.62 11.80 -2.82
CA GLN A 174 -8.32 11.36 -3.36
C GLN A 174 -8.33 9.90 -3.86
N LEU A 175 -9.11 9.02 -3.22
CA LEU A 175 -9.17 7.59 -3.57
C LEU A 175 -10.25 7.26 -4.61
N LEU A 176 -11.26 8.13 -4.78
CA LEU A 176 -12.34 7.95 -5.75
C LEU A 176 -11.86 7.66 -7.19
N PRO A 177 -10.77 8.27 -7.71
CA PRO A 177 -10.22 7.93 -9.02
C PRO A 177 -9.81 6.46 -9.18
N LEU A 178 -9.49 5.75 -8.09
CA LEU A 178 -9.18 4.31 -8.12
C LEU A 178 -10.43 3.44 -8.24
N LEU A 179 -11.55 3.93 -7.73
CA LEU A 179 -12.86 3.29 -7.81
C LEU A 179 -13.61 3.63 -9.11
N SER A 180 -13.00 4.43 -9.99
CA SER A 180 -13.55 4.76 -11.29
C SER A 180 -13.61 3.54 -12.22
N SER A 181 -14.66 3.47 -13.04
CA SER A 181 -14.82 2.47 -14.10
C SER A 181 -13.77 2.61 -15.22
N SER A 182 -13.04 3.74 -15.25
CA SER A 182 -11.92 3.94 -16.18
C SER A 182 -10.66 3.16 -15.78
N ARG A 183 -10.59 2.65 -14.55
CA ARG A 183 -9.47 1.86 -14.05
C ARG A 183 -9.68 0.37 -14.33
N PRO A 184 -8.60 -0.42 -14.47
CA PRO A 184 -8.72 -1.86 -14.54
C PRO A 184 -9.43 -2.46 -13.32
N GLN A 185 -10.21 -3.51 -13.53
CA GLN A 185 -11.04 -4.12 -12.48
C GLN A 185 -10.22 -4.54 -11.25
N TYR A 186 -8.99 -5.04 -11.42
CA TYR A 186 -8.14 -5.44 -10.31
C TYR A 186 -7.71 -4.25 -9.43
N VAL A 187 -7.51 -3.05 -10.00
CA VAL A 187 -7.24 -1.82 -9.22
C VAL A 187 -8.47 -1.44 -8.42
N ASN A 188 -9.64 -1.53 -9.05
CA ASN A 188 -10.92 -1.21 -8.43
C ASN A 188 -11.22 -2.14 -7.25
N ASN A 189 -11.08 -3.45 -7.45
CA ASN A 189 -11.27 -4.47 -6.41
C ASN A 189 -10.32 -4.24 -5.24
N PHE A 190 -9.01 -4.09 -5.52
CA PHE A 190 -8.03 -3.84 -4.48
C PHE A 190 -8.35 -2.55 -3.69
N ALA A 191 -8.69 -1.46 -4.39
CA ALA A 191 -9.03 -0.19 -3.75
C ALA A 191 -10.29 -0.32 -2.87
N ALA A 192 -11.30 -1.06 -3.33
CA ALA A 192 -12.51 -1.35 -2.58
C ALA A 192 -12.22 -2.16 -1.31
N GLU A 193 -11.51 -3.28 -1.44
CA GLU A 193 -11.14 -4.18 -0.33
C GLU A 193 -10.29 -3.45 0.72
N SER A 194 -9.23 -2.76 0.27
CA SER A 194 -8.31 -2.06 1.17
C SER A 194 -8.95 -0.87 1.86
N PHE A 195 -9.79 -0.10 1.16
CA PHE A 195 -10.48 1.03 1.78
C PHE A 195 -11.67 0.59 2.63
N ALA A 196 -12.25 -0.58 2.39
CA ALA A 196 -13.30 -1.15 3.23
C ALA A 196 -12.84 -1.30 4.68
N PHE A 197 -11.55 -1.61 4.93
CA PHE A 197 -10.97 -1.61 6.27
C PHE A 197 -11.18 -0.27 7.00
N VAL A 198 -10.85 0.86 6.35
CA VAL A 198 -11.00 2.21 6.92
C VAL A 198 -12.48 2.55 7.06
N ALA A 199 -13.28 2.29 6.03
CA ALA A 199 -14.71 2.56 6.01
C ALA A 199 -15.48 1.79 7.10
N ARG A 200 -15.07 0.55 7.43
CA ARG A 200 -15.61 -0.23 8.56
C ARG A 200 -15.41 0.49 9.90
N LYS A 201 -14.30 1.24 10.08
CA LYS A 201 -14.01 2.00 11.31
C LYS A 201 -14.77 3.33 11.45
N VAL A 202 -15.44 3.80 10.40
CA VAL A 202 -16.23 5.04 10.44
C VAL A 202 -17.46 4.85 11.33
N LYS A 203 -17.63 5.68 12.37
CA LYS A 203 -18.78 5.59 13.29
C LYS A 203 -20.08 6.07 12.64
N ASP A 204 -20.04 7.22 11.98
CA ASP A 204 -21.22 7.82 11.35
C ASP A 204 -21.42 7.27 9.92
N LYS A 205 -22.05 6.09 9.84
CA LYS A 205 -22.34 5.43 8.57
C LYS A 205 -23.28 6.25 7.68
N ARG A 206 -24.18 7.05 8.27
CA ARG A 206 -25.15 7.86 7.52
C ARG A 206 -24.43 8.99 6.78
N ASN A 207 -23.52 9.69 7.44
CA ASN A 207 -22.74 10.74 6.80
C ASN A 207 -21.74 10.17 5.79
N PHE A 208 -21.15 9.01 6.06
CA PHE A 208 -20.33 8.31 5.07
C PHE A 208 -21.10 7.97 3.78
N LEU A 209 -22.31 7.40 3.88
CA LEU A 209 -23.15 7.13 2.72
C LEU A 209 -23.52 8.42 1.96
N LYS A 210 -23.88 9.49 2.68
CA LYS A 210 -24.14 10.79 2.06
C LYS A 210 -22.92 11.33 1.31
N LEU A 211 -21.71 11.16 1.86
CA LEU A 211 -20.46 11.56 1.21
C LEU A 211 -20.25 10.81 -0.11
N ILE A 212 -20.41 9.48 -0.10
CA ILE A 212 -20.33 8.65 -1.32
C ILE A 212 -21.33 9.14 -2.37
N LEU A 213 -22.61 9.26 -2.00
CA LEU A 213 -23.68 9.66 -2.92
C LEU A 213 -23.46 11.08 -3.47
N LYS A 214 -22.98 12.02 -2.65
CA LYS A 214 -22.66 13.39 -3.08
C LYS A 214 -21.55 13.40 -4.11
N ASN A 215 -20.52 12.58 -3.92
CA ASN A 215 -19.42 12.45 -4.88
C ASN A 215 -19.85 11.73 -6.17
N LEU A 216 -20.62 10.65 -6.08
CA LEU A 216 -21.17 9.96 -7.25
C LEU A 216 -22.09 10.84 -8.11
N LYS A 217 -22.76 11.83 -7.51
CA LYS A 217 -23.52 12.84 -8.27
C LYS A 217 -22.62 13.67 -9.19
N LYS A 218 -21.36 13.90 -8.79
CA LYS A 218 -20.35 14.62 -9.60
C LYS A 218 -19.65 13.67 -10.60
N THR A 219 -19.30 12.48 -10.16
CA THR A 219 -18.51 11.49 -10.91
C THR A 219 -19.27 10.18 -11.06
N LYS A 220 -20.02 10.05 -12.18
CA LYS A 220 -20.84 8.86 -12.48
C LYS A 220 -19.99 7.60 -12.72
N ASP A 221 -18.74 7.76 -13.13
CA ASP A 221 -17.85 6.64 -13.41
C ASP A 221 -17.48 5.84 -12.15
N GLY A 222 -17.68 6.39 -10.94
CA GLY A 222 -17.37 5.71 -9.69
C GLY A 222 -18.46 4.75 -9.17
N VAL A 223 -19.61 4.63 -9.86
CA VAL A 223 -20.78 3.89 -9.34
C VAL A 223 -20.45 2.42 -9.06
N SER A 224 -19.83 1.73 -10.03
CA SER A 224 -19.48 0.31 -9.89
C SER A 224 -18.49 0.09 -8.73
N GLY A 225 -17.40 0.87 -8.68
CA GLY A 225 -16.40 0.73 -7.62
C GLY A 225 -16.90 1.12 -6.23
N CYS A 226 -17.77 2.13 -6.12
CA CYS A 226 -18.41 2.45 -4.85
C CYS A 226 -19.40 1.35 -4.42
N GLY A 227 -20.08 0.69 -5.36
CA GLY A 227 -20.90 -0.49 -5.08
C GLY A 227 -20.07 -1.64 -4.51
N ASN A 228 -18.95 -1.95 -5.15
CA ASN A 228 -17.99 -2.95 -4.65
C ASN A 228 -17.46 -2.59 -3.26
N LEU A 229 -17.04 -1.34 -3.05
CA LEU A 229 -16.61 -0.86 -1.73
C LEU A 229 -17.68 -1.09 -0.66
N LEU A 230 -18.94 -0.76 -0.93
CA LEU A 230 -20.02 -0.99 0.03
C LEU A 230 -20.27 -2.47 0.29
N SER A 231 -20.15 -3.31 -0.74
CA SER A 231 -20.20 -4.76 -0.59
C SER A 231 -19.10 -5.26 0.35
N GLU A 232 -17.83 -4.87 0.12
CA GLU A 232 -16.70 -5.24 0.97
C GLU A 232 -16.85 -4.73 2.42
N VAL A 233 -17.43 -3.55 2.61
CA VAL A 233 -17.71 -3.01 3.95
C VAL A 233 -18.73 -3.87 4.72
N VAL A 234 -19.72 -4.46 4.03
CA VAL A 234 -20.77 -5.28 4.65
C VAL A 234 -20.34 -6.74 4.80
N CYS A 235 -19.71 -7.31 3.78
CA CYS A 235 -19.28 -8.71 3.75
C CYS A 235 -18.06 -9.01 4.61
N GLY A 236 -17.28 -7.97 4.98
CA GLY A 236 -15.97 -8.15 5.58
C GLY A 236 -15.98 -9.06 6.81
N VAL A 237 -15.27 -10.18 6.69
CA VAL A 237 -14.79 -11.02 7.81
C VAL A 237 -13.82 -10.22 8.67
#